data_AF-A0AAJ0DJC9-F1
#
_entry.id   AF-A0AAJ0DJC9-F1
#
_cell.length_a   1.000
_cell.length_b   1.000
_cell.length_c   1.000
_cell.angle_alpha   90.00
_cell.angle_beta   90.00
_cell.angle_gamma   90.00
#
_symmetry.space_group_name_H-M   'P 1'
#
loop_
_entity.id
_entity.type
_entity.pdbx_description
1 polymer ?
#
loop_
_entity_poly.entity_id
_entity_poly.type
_entity_poly.pdbx_seq_one_letter_code
_entity_poly.pdbx_strand_id
1 'polypeptide(L)'
;MAEPMLALSTSEHYTLTLTRVMVLENPLRIIVVGGVAGGMSAATRARRLSEHAQITVFEQGPFVSYASCGVPYALGHIIKDDLALVVQTPQSFKQRFNIDVYVNSEVVTVDRATKDVTVRVEGQHELQVFTLRTIDDMKAIRQFIKVNECQKAAVIGGGFIGFEAAENLQCLGLQATVIEQLPHVFAPMDADIAQAIHDELQRHNVKLLLGSKVTRIHQNDKKHLETVSKVAVDTTNGGSVHVDFVVLCVGAQPRTSLAAAVGLELGTKGVTINEYMQISDPDIYAVGDMVETMNIVSLDTTVMAHAGPASRQGRCAANHMLGQSHRYRGSIGTWVCKVFDLTIASTGLSVTELQRLGSPVQWITIHPYDHASYYPGAAPMTLRVTFTPDQGQLLGAQIVGKSGVDKRIDVLLTAILACMRVHDLEHLELAYAPPYSSAKDPVNMAGFVGSNVVRGDVKIMHARDVAGLLDTHQVVDVRNPAEHLHGHLPGAMNYPLTELRQKHHHLDFDRGILVYCQDGYRGYLAYRILTQLGFMVANLDGGYESYRAHRGND
;
A
#
# COMPACT_ATOMS: atom_id res chain seq x y z
N MET A 1 67.38 -26.33 53.83
CA MET A 1 67.67 -27.77 53.96
C MET A 1 66.35 -28.50 54.23
N ALA A 2 66.31 -29.81 53.97
CA ALA A 2 65.11 -30.64 53.83
C ALA A 2 64.06 -30.56 54.98
N GLU A 3 62.77 -30.63 54.58
CA GLU A 3 61.80 -31.73 54.84
C GLU A 3 62.15 -32.85 55.86
N PRO A 4 61.16 -33.58 56.46
CA PRO A 4 59.92 -34.02 55.80
C PRO A 4 58.59 -34.10 56.60
N MET A 5 57.47 -34.29 55.84
CA MET A 5 56.32 -35.24 55.94
C MET A 5 55.98 -35.93 57.30
N LEU A 6 54.76 -36.37 57.65
CA LEU A 6 53.64 -37.10 56.99
C LEU A 6 52.30 -36.75 57.76
N ALA A 7 51.06 -37.22 57.52
CA ALA A 7 50.23 -37.80 56.43
C ALA A 7 48.86 -38.23 57.08
N LEU A 8 47.72 -38.58 56.45
CA LEU A 8 47.15 -38.47 55.08
C LEU A 8 45.63 -38.81 55.15
N SER A 9 44.75 -38.06 54.47
CA SER A 9 43.58 -38.66 53.77
C SER A 9 43.02 -37.72 52.68
N THR A 10 43.00 -38.19 51.44
CA THR A 10 42.53 -37.51 50.21
C THR A 10 41.14 -38.03 49.81
N SER A 11 40.39 -37.57 48.79
CA SER A 11 40.65 -36.72 47.61
C SER A 11 39.33 -36.19 47.02
N GLU A 12 39.28 -34.93 46.57
CA GLU A 12 38.41 -34.50 45.47
C GLU A 12 39.21 -33.64 44.49
N HIS A 13 39.21 -34.01 43.21
CA HIS A 13 39.94 -33.30 42.16
C HIS A 13 39.02 -32.31 41.43
N TYR A 14 39.14 -31.02 41.73
CA TYR A 14 38.54 -29.97 40.90
C TYR A 14 39.38 -29.75 39.65
N THR A 15 38.94 -30.30 38.52
CA THR A 15 39.55 -30.02 37.21
C THR A 15 39.05 -28.67 36.71
N LEU A 16 39.86 -27.62 36.88
CA LEU A 16 39.65 -26.33 36.22
C LEU A 16 39.82 -26.51 34.71
N THR A 17 38.71 -26.82 34.04
CA THR A 17 38.64 -26.81 32.59
C THR A 17 38.68 -25.36 32.14
N LEU A 18 39.87 -24.87 31.79
CA LEU A 18 40.04 -23.62 31.05
C LEU A 18 39.33 -23.77 29.70
N THR A 19 38.07 -23.36 29.64
CA THR A 19 37.32 -23.24 28.40
C THR A 19 38.07 -22.25 27.52
N ARG A 20 38.84 -22.78 26.58
CA ARG A 20 39.62 -22.02 25.61
C ARG A 20 38.65 -21.14 24.84
N VAL A 21 38.62 -19.85 25.16
CA VAL A 21 37.86 -18.85 24.40
C VAL A 21 38.44 -18.89 22.99
N MET A 22 37.73 -19.53 22.07
CA MET A 22 38.07 -19.50 20.65
C MET A 22 37.76 -18.11 20.14
N VAL A 23 38.74 -17.22 20.26
CA VAL A 23 38.79 -16.01 19.44
C VAL A 23 38.85 -16.51 17.99
N LEU A 24 37.77 -16.33 17.24
CA LEU A 24 37.75 -16.62 15.81
C LEU A 24 38.85 -15.78 15.15
N GLU A 25 39.85 -16.44 14.57
CA GLU A 25 41.05 -15.78 14.02
C GLU A 25 40.74 -14.83 12.84
N ASN A 26 39.52 -14.87 12.31
CA ASN A 26 38.93 -13.78 11.54
C ASN A 26 37.45 -13.58 11.97
N PRO A 27 37.08 -12.42 12.56
CA PRO A 27 35.67 -12.10 12.82
C PRO A 27 34.93 -11.85 11.51
N LEU A 28 33.67 -12.28 11.43
CA LEU A 28 32.80 -12.02 10.29
C LEU A 28 32.64 -10.50 10.09
N ARG A 29 33.06 -9.99 8.93
CA ARG A 29 32.88 -8.60 8.52
C ARG A 29 31.62 -8.49 7.65
N ILE A 30 30.67 -7.67 8.06
CA ILE A 30 29.40 -7.41 7.38
C ILE A 30 29.39 -5.94 6.96
N ILE A 31 29.33 -5.68 5.66
CA ILE A 31 29.15 -4.35 5.09
C ILE A 31 27.70 -4.22 4.62
N VAL A 32 27.05 -3.12 4.99
CA VAL A 32 25.67 -2.81 4.62
C VAL A 32 25.64 -1.50 3.85
N VAL A 33 25.01 -1.52 2.67
CA VAL A 33 24.85 -0.34 1.81
C VAL A 33 23.40 0.13 1.87
N GLY A 34 23.18 1.36 2.33
CA GLY A 34 21.86 1.94 2.59
C GLY A 34 21.44 1.81 4.05
N GLY A 35 21.39 2.93 4.76
CA GLY A 35 21.14 3.03 6.20
C GLY A 35 19.69 3.30 6.58
N VAL A 36 18.71 2.78 5.84
CA VAL A 36 17.26 2.92 6.13
C VAL A 36 16.61 1.53 6.35
N ALA A 37 15.37 1.30 5.90
CA ALA A 37 14.51 0.19 6.35
C ALA A 37 15.13 -1.21 6.22
N GLY A 38 15.62 -1.57 5.03
CA GLY A 38 16.24 -2.87 4.79
C GLY A 38 17.57 -3.05 5.52
N GLY A 39 18.53 -2.16 5.23
CA GLY A 39 19.89 -2.27 5.76
C GLY A 39 19.98 -2.17 7.28
N MET A 40 19.21 -1.29 7.94
CA MET A 40 19.27 -1.15 9.40
C MET A 40 18.52 -2.27 10.13
N SER A 41 17.49 -2.85 9.51
CA SER A 41 16.89 -4.09 10.00
C SER A 41 17.91 -5.24 9.96
N ALA A 42 18.68 -5.35 8.86
CA ALA A 42 19.76 -6.33 8.73
C ALA A 42 20.88 -6.09 9.76
N ALA A 43 21.49 -4.91 9.78
CA ALA A 43 22.62 -4.56 10.64
C ALA A 43 22.29 -4.77 12.13
N THR A 44 21.14 -4.28 12.60
CA THR A 44 20.76 -4.44 14.02
C THR A 44 20.37 -5.88 14.35
N ARG A 45 19.84 -6.66 13.40
CA ARG A 45 19.59 -8.09 13.60
C ARG A 45 20.89 -8.88 13.67
N ALA A 46 21.86 -8.57 12.82
CA ALA A 46 23.16 -9.22 12.80
C ALA A 46 23.90 -9.05 14.13
N ARG A 47 23.93 -7.83 14.70
CA ARG A 47 24.48 -7.60 16.06
C ARG A 47 23.80 -8.49 17.11
N ARG A 48 22.45 -8.52 17.12
CA ARG A 48 21.67 -9.35 18.07
C ARG A 48 21.84 -10.87 17.88
N LEU A 49 22.56 -11.30 16.85
CA LEU A 49 22.89 -12.70 16.57
C LEU A 49 24.38 -13.02 16.77
N SER A 50 25.27 -12.03 16.71
CA SER A 50 26.70 -12.21 16.96
C SER A 50 27.35 -10.93 17.47
N GLU A 51 27.90 -10.98 18.70
CA GLU A 51 28.71 -9.89 19.24
C GLU A 51 30.13 -9.84 18.64
N HIS A 52 30.57 -10.91 17.98
CA HIS A 52 31.88 -10.99 17.33
C HIS A 52 31.88 -10.50 15.88
N ALA A 53 30.71 -10.24 15.30
CA ALA A 53 30.62 -9.63 13.98
C ALA A 53 31.10 -8.17 14.01
N GLN A 54 31.90 -7.78 13.02
CA GLN A 54 32.20 -6.39 12.71
C GLN A 54 31.17 -5.92 11.68
N ILE A 55 30.43 -4.86 12.00
CA ILE A 55 29.28 -4.43 11.19
C ILE A 55 29.45 -2.95 10.84
N THR A 56 29.55 -2.67 9.55
CA THR A 56 29.72 -1.33 9.00
C THR A 56 28.54 -1.00 8.08
N VAL A 57 27.94 0.17 8.27
CA VAL A 57 26.86 0.70 7.42
C VAL A 57 27.33 1.95 6.70
N PHE A 58 27.11 2.01 5.39
CA PHE A 58 27.28 3.21 4.58
C PHE A 58 25.92 3.76 4.15
N GLU A 59 25.71 5.06 4.32
CA GLU A 59 24.52 5.80 3.90
C GLU A 59 24.94 7.04 3.11
N GLN A 60 24.37 7.22 1.92
CA GLN A 60 24.69 8.36 1.04
C GLN A 60 24.22 9.71 1.61
N GLY A 61 23.13 9.72 2.38
CA GLY A 61 22.58 10.91 2.99
C GLY A 61 23.13 11.21 4.40
N PRO A 62 22.76 12.35 4.99
CA PRO A 62 23.20 12.74 6.32
C PRO A 62 22.46 12.01 7.47
N PHE A 63 21.39 11.26 7.18
CA PHE A 63 20.54 10.61 8.18
C PHE A 63 20.40 9.10 7.94
N VAL A 64 20.50 8.31 9.03
CA VAL A 64 20.17 6.87 9.05
C VAL A 64 18.90 6.62 9.84
N SER A 65 18.20 5.53 9.50
CA SER A 65 16.95 5.08 10.16
C SER A 65 15.90 6.18 10.27
N TYR A 66 15.84 7.12 9.32
CA TYR A 66 14.82 8.14 9.34
C TYR A 66 13.47 7.59 8.85
N ALA A 67 12.38 8.14 9.38
CA ALA A 67 11.03 7.81 8.98
C ALA A 67 10.71 8.47 7.62
N SER A 68 11.11 7.83 6.52
CA SER A 68 10.82 8.31 5.15
C SER A 68 9.31 8.51 4.90
N CYS A 69 8.47 7.60 5.42
CA CYS A 69 7.00 7.73 5.40
C CYS A 69 6.47 8.92 6.23
N GLY A 70 7.28 9.47 7.14
CA GLY A 70 6.94 10.69 7.90
C GLY A 70 7.26 11.99 7.15
N VAL A 71 8.06 11.93 6.08
CA VAL A 71 8.55 13.13 5.37
C VAL A 71 7.42 14.01 4.81
N PRO A 72 6.35 13.48 4.18
CA PRO A 72 5.22 14.30 3.75
C PRO A 72 4.45 14.92 4.93
N TYR A 73 4.18 14.18 6.00
CA TYR A 73 3.49 14.71 7.18
C TYR A 73 4.31 15.76 7.92
N ALA A 74 5.64 15.67 7.86
CA ALA A 74 6.51 16.74 8.31
C ALA A 74 6.42 17.95 7.36
N LEU A 75 6.45 17.77 6.02
CA LEU A 75 6.31 18.88 5.06
C LEU A 75 5.15 19.83 5.42
N GLY A 76 3.96 19.29 5.70
CA GLY A 76 2.76 20.04 6.08
C GLY A 76 2.63 20.42 7.57
N HIS A 77 3.69 20.26 8.37
CA HIS A 77 3.75 20.52 9.81
C HIS A 77 2.77 19.71 10.69
N ILE A 78 2.23 18.59 10.19
CA ILE A 78 1.47 17.62 11.00
C ILE A 78 2.44 16.97 12.01
N ILE A 79 3.62 16.54 11.54
CA ILE A 79 4.77 16.28 12.39
C ILE A 79 5.49 17.62 12.60
N LYS A 80 5.43 18.15 13.83
CA LYS A 80 5.90 19.50 14.17
C LYS A 80 7.42 19.60 14.38
N ASP A 81 8.04 18.52 14.84
CA ASP A 81 9.48 18.44 15.06
C ASP A 81 10.11 17.53 14.01
N ASP A 82 10.92 18.11 13.11
CA ASP A 82 11.64 17.36 12.08
C ASP A 82 12.60 16.32 12.68
N LEU A 83 13.10 16.52 13.91
CA LEU A 83 13.96 15.55 14.58
C LEU A 83 13.20 14.28 15.00
N ALA A 84 11.87 14.34 15.13
CA ALA A 84 11.04 13.15 15.34
C ALA A 84 11.09 12.18 14.14
N LEU A 85 11.51 12.64 12.95
CA LEU A 85 11.80 11.76 11.82
C LEU A 85 13.11 10.99 12.00
N VAL A 86 14.06 11.48 12.79
CA VAL A 86 15.39 10.86 12.98
C VAL A 86 15.30 9.87 14.14
N VAL A 87 14.93 8.61 13.82
CA VAL A 87 14.65 7.59 14.86
C VAL A 87 15.91 7.19 15.63
N GLN A 88 17.10 7.29 15.04
CA GLN A 88 18.40 6.93 15.63
C GLN A 88 19.55 7.75 15.00
N THR A 89 20.72 7.79 15.66
CA THR A 89 21.94 8.46 15.16
C THR A 89 23.11 7.47 15.03
N PRO A 90 24.17 7.79 14.25
CA PRO A 90 25.40 6.99 14.22
C PRO A 90 25.97 6.68 15.61
N GLN A 91 25.94 7.67 16.51
CA GLN A 91 26.40 7.52 17.90
C GLN A 91 25.50 6.58 18.71
N SER A 92 24.16 6.66 18.56
CA SER A 92 23.25 5.75 19.25
C SER A 92 23.38 4.32 18.73
N PHE A 93 23.65 4.11 17.44
CA PHE A 93 23.98 2.81 16.88
C PHE A 93 25.29 2.24 17.42
N LYS A 94 26.35 3.04 17.51
CA LYS A 94 27.62 2.59 18.08
C LYS A 94 27.47 2.21 19.56
N GLN A 95 26.78 3.02 20.36
CA GLN A 95 26.57 2.77 21.79
C GLN A 95 25.65 1.57 22.06
N ARG A 96 24.53 1.45 21.34
CA ARG A 96 23.50 0.44 21.62
C ARG A 96 23.74 -0.90 20.91
N PHE A 97 24.41 -0.86 19.77
CA PHE A 97 24.55 -2.02 18.89
C PHE A 97 25.98 -2.22 18.36
N ASN A 98 27.00 -1.46 18.80
CA ASN A 98 28.38 -1.58 18.30
C ASN A 98 28.44 -1.74 16.75
N ILE A 99 27.68 -0.91 16.04
CA ILE A 99 27.69 -0.79 14.58
C ILE A 99 28.39 0.50 14.23
N ASP A 100 29.35 0.45 13.31
CA ASP A 100 29.99 1.63 12.75
C ASP A 100 29.16 2.15 11.57
N VAL A 101 28.78 3.43 11.62
CA VAL A 101 27.86 4.04 10.64
C VAL A 101 28.50 5.26 10.02
N TYR A 102 28.66 5.23 8.71
CA TYR A 102 29.23 6.31 7.90
C TYR A 102 28.10 6.92 7.04
N VAL A 103 27.69 8.13 7.42
CA VAL A 103 26.74 8.99 6.66
C VAL A 103 27.48 9.82 5.62
N ASN A 104 26.75 10.44 4.69
CA ASN A 104 27.31 11.20 3.57
C ASN A 104 28.35 10.39 2.77
N SER A 105 28.10 9.09 2.60
CA SER A 105 29.04 8.10 2.11
C SER A 105 28.36 7.21 1.06
N GLU A 106 28.46 7.59 -0.21
CA GLU A 106 27.91 6.82 -1.33
C GLU A 106 28.86 5.69 -1.73
N VAL A 107 28.40 4.43 -1.67
CA VAL A 107 29.17 3.29 -2.21
C VAL A 107 29.02 3.24 -3.73
N VAL A 108 30.13 3.36 -4.45
CA VAL A 108 30.15 3.50 -5.92
C VAL A 108 30.58 2.24 -6.67
N THR A 109 31.38 1.37 -6.04
CA THR A 109 31.79 0.07 -6.59
C THR A 109 31.98 -0.97 -5.47
N VAL A 110 31.83 -2.25 -5.81
CA VAL A 110 32.19 -3.41 -4.96
C VAL A 110 33.17 -4.29 -5.74
N ASP A 111 34.34 -4.58 -5.18
CA ASP A 111 35.25 -5.59 -5.73
C ASP A 111 34.93 -6.96 -5.10
N ARG A 112 34.44 -7.90 -5.92
CA ARG A 112 34.05 -9.24 -5.47
C ARG A 112 35.25 -10.17 -5.22
N ALA A 113 36.39 -9.91 -5.85
CA ALA A 113 37.58 -10.73 -5.70
C ALA A 113 38.34 -10.38 -4.41
N THR A 114 38.42 -9.09 -4.06
CA THR A 114 39.06 -8.64 -2.81
C THR A 114 38.10 -8.49 -1.63
N LYS A 115 36.78 -8.39 -1.90
CA LYS A 115 35.70 -8.11 -0.96
C LYS A 115 35.74 -6.69 -0.36
N ASP A 116 36.18 -5.71 -1.16
CA ASP A 116 36.27 -4.29 -0.79
C ASP A 116 35.16 -3.42 -1.43
N VAL A 117 34.95 -2.21 -0.89
CA VAL A 117 33.98 -1.22 -1.39
C VAL A 117 34.62 0.17 -1.54
N THR A 118 34.27 0.90 -2.60
CA THR A 118 34.74 2.27 -2.84
C THR A 118 33.65 3.28 -2.49
N VAL A 119 34.00 4.40 -1.86
CA VAL A 119 33.05 5.42 -1.36
C VAL A 119 33.33 6.82 -1.94
N ARG A 120 32.27 7.60 -2.21
CA ARG A 120 32.31 9.00 -2.71
C ARG A 120 31.39 9.93 -1.87
N VAL A 121 31.59 11.25 -1.98
CA VAL A 121 30.82 12.31 -1.31
C VAL A 121 30.65 13.51 -2.27
N GLU A 122 29.43 13.86 -2.72
CA GLU A 122 29.11 15.14 -3.41
C GLU A 122 27.61 15.33 -3.77
N GLY A 123 27.23 16.49 -4.35
CA GLY A 123 25.87 16.87 -4.83
C GLY A 123 25.92 18.00 -5.87
N GLN A 124 24.84 18.64 -6.36
CA GLN A 124 23.41 18.65 -5.97
C GLN A 124 22.47 18.61 -7.22
N HIS A 125 21.46 19.51 -7.34
CA HIS A 125 20.48 19.56 -8.45
C HIS A 125 20.19 21.01 -8.94
N GLU A 126 19.81 21.18 -10.22
CA GLU A 126 19.83 22.48 -10.94
C GLU A 126 18.46 23.10 -11.34
N LEU A 127 17.30 22.58 -10.91
CA LEU A 127 15.98 23.09 -11.37
C LEU A 127 14.94 23.23 -10.24
N GLN A 128 13.91 24.06 -10.45
CA GLN A 128 12.73 24.23 -9.57
C GLN A 128 11.74 23.03 -9.61
N VAL A 129 12.29 21.83 -9.81
CA VAL A 129 11.56 20.55 -9.87
C VAL A 129 12.13 19.68 -8.76
N PHE A 130 11.30 19.39 -7.78
CA PHE A 130 11.68 18.64 -6.58
C PHE A 130 11.19 17.19 -6.69
N THR A 131 11.89 16.28 -6.03
CA THR A 131 11.31 14.99 -5.61
C THR A 131 10.95 15.06 -4.13
N LEU A 132 10.21 14.08 -3.59
CA LEU A 132 9.93 13.99 -2.16
C LEU A 132 10.23 12.58 -1.66
N ARG A 133 11.44 12.35 -1.12
CA ARG A 133 11.90 11.05 -0.62
C ARG A 133 12.62 11.14 0.72
N THR A 134 13.35 12.23 0.96
CA THR A 134 14.29 12.42 2.07
C THR A 134 13.95 13.66 2.90
N ILE A 135 14.56 13.77 4.08
CA ILE A 135 14.45 14.96 4.93
C ILE A 135 14.99 16.21 4.20
N ASP A 136 16.03 16.05 3.36
CA ASP A 136 16.64 17.17 2.67
C ASP A 136 15.81 17.65 1.47
N ASP A 137 15.10 16.74 0.78
CA ASP A 137 14.07 17.11 -0.21
C ASP A 137 12.99 18.02 0.43
N MET A 138 12.46 17.61 1.59
CA MET A 138 11.45 18.37 2.32
C MET A 138 11.98 19.75 2.76
N LYS A 139 13.23 19.81 3.26
CA LYS A 139 13.87 21.08 3.64
C LYS A 139 14.05 21.99 2.43
N ALA A 140 14.47 21.44 1.28
CA ALA A 140 14.61 22.19 0.04
C ALA A 140 13.25 22.76 -0.42
N ILE A 141 12.19 21.96 -0.41
CA ILE A 141 10.82 22.40 -0.74
C ILE A 141 10.35 23.50 0.22
N ARG A 142 10.40 23.29 1.55
CA ARG A 142 9.99 24.30 2.54
C ARG A 142 10.78 25.60 2.41
N GLN A 143 12.10 25.51 2.23
CA GLN A 143 12.96 26.69 2.05
C GLN A 143 12.60 27.42 0.76
N PHE A 144 12.33 26.69 -0.33
CA PHE A 144 11.90 27.28 -1.60
C PHE A 144 10.55 28.00 -1.45
N ILE A 145 9.54 27.35 -0.86
CA ILE A 145 8.22 27.95 -0.57
C ILE A 145 8.38 29.25 0.22
N LYS A 146 9.20 29.23 1.28
CA LYS A 146 9.39 30.40 2.15
C LYS A 146 10.13 31.56 1.47
N VAL A 147 11.18 31.27 0.70
CA VAL A 147 12.00 32.31 0.02
C VAL A 147 11.25 32.95 -1.15
N ASN A 148 10.39 32.18 -1.82
CA ASN A 148 9.71 32.58 -3.06
C ASN A 148 8.22 32.90 -2.84
N GLU A 149 7.75 32.89 -1.60
CA GLU A 149 6.35 33.15 -1.20
C GLU A 149 5.31 32.34 -2.00
N CYS A 150 5.65 31.09 -2.35
CA CYS A 150 4.90 30.27 -3.31
C CYS A 150 3.44 30.05 -2.88
N GLN A 151 2.54 30.11 -3.87
CA GLN A 151 1.09 29.96 -3.71
C GLN A 151 0.55 28.73 -4.46
N LYS A 152 1.27 28.23 -5.47
CA LYS A 152 0.79 27.17 -6.39
C LYS A 152 1.86 26.12 -6.66
N ALA A 153 1.47 24.86 -6.57
CA ALA A 153 2.36 23.72 -6.83
C ALA A 153 1.67 22.71 -7.77
N ALA A 154 2.43 22.14 -8.70
CA ALA A 154 2.00 20.95 -9.44
C ALA A 154 2.61 19.70 -8.81
N VAL A 155 1.80 18.67 -8.59
CA VAL A 155 2.26 17.33 -8.18
C VAL A 155 2.02 16.37 -9.34
N ILE A 156 3.08 15.74 -9.85
CA ILE A 156 3.00 14.83 -11.00
C ILE A 156 3.01 13.38 -10.49
N GLY A 157 1.89 12.68 -10.69
CA GLY A 157 1.63 11.32 -10.22
C GLY A 157 0.59 11.29 -9.09
N GLY A 158 -0.54 10.61 -9.33
CA GLY A 158 -1.64 10.35 -8.41
C GLY A 158 -1.50 9.00 -7.69
N GLY A 159 -0.33 8.77 -7.08
CA GLY A 159 -0.08 7.66 -6.15
C GLY A 159 0.15 8.17 -4.73
N PHE A 160 0.47 7.26 -3.79
CA PHE A 160 0.70 7.52 -2.36
C PHE A 160 1.41 8.87 -2.06
N ILE A 161 2.67 8.98 -2.49
CA ILE A 161 3.53 10.15 -2.23
C ILE A 161 2.95 11.41 -2.89
N GLY A 162 2.26 11.27 -4.02
CA GLY A 162 1.61 12.38 -4.71
C GLY A 162 0.46 12.98 -3.89
N PHE A 163 -0.37 12.16 -3.27
CA PHE A 163 -1.44 12.65 -2.42
C PHE A 163 -0.99 13.12 -1.05
N GLU A 164 -0.05 12.41 -0.44
CA GLU A 164 0.57 12.89 0.80
C GLU A 164 1.26 14.24 0.57
N ALA A 165 1.93 14.45 -0.58
CA ALA A 165 2.46 15.76 -0.97
C ALA A 165 1.34 16.79 -1.21
N ALA A 166 0.31 16.46 -1.97
CA ALA A 166 -0.78 17.40 -2.29
C ALA A 166 -1.57 17.85 -1.04
N GLU A 167 -1.91 16.93 -0.14
CA GLU A 167 -2.56 17.21 1.14
C GLU A 167 -1.67 18.13 2.00
N ASN A 168 -0.40 17.78 2.17
CA ASN A 168 0.51 18.56 3.02
C ASN A 168 0.89 19.93 2.42
N LEU A 169 0.90 20.08 1.10
CA LEU A 169 1.02 21.38 0.43
C LEU A 169 -0.23 22.26 0.65
N GLN A 170 -1.43 21.68 0.69
CA GLN A 170 -2.63 22.41 1.10
C GLN A 170 -2.60 22.79 2.60
N CYS A 171 -2.05 21.96 3.48
CA CYS A 171 -1.85 22.32 4.88
C CYS A 171 -0.92 23.53 5.07
N LEU A 172 0.01 23.77 4.11
CA LEU A 172 0.83 24.98 4.05
C LEU A 172 0.13 26.18 3.39
N GLY A 173 -1.11 26.03 2.92
CA GLY A 173 -1.91 27.07 2.26
C GLY A 173 -1.74 27.16 0.74
N LEU A 174 -1.00 26.24 0.10
CA LEU A 174 -0.79 26.27 -1.35
C LEU A 174 -1.94 25.61 -2.12
N GLN A 175 -2.26 26.16 -3.29
CA GLN A 175 -3.13 25.51 -4.26
C GLN A 175 -2.36 24.40 -5.00
N ALA A 176 -2.61 23.15 -4.62
CA ALA A 176 -2.08 21.98 -5.29
C ALA A 176 -2.90 21.61 -6.55
N THR A 177 -2.22 21.32 -7.65
CA THR A 177 -2.78 20.65 -8.84
C THR A 177 -2.10 19.29 -9.02
N VAL A 178 -2.87 18.20 -8.92
CA VAL A 178 -2.38 16.83 -9.18
C VAL A 178 -2.57 16.51 -10.66
N ILE A 179 -1.52 16.04 -11.32
CA ILE A 179 -1.50 15.65 -12.73
C ILE A 179 -1.21 14.15 -12.80
N GLU A 180 -2.15 13.37 -13.33
CA GLU A 180 -2.07 11.92 -13.48
C GLU A 180 -2.33 11.53 -14.95
N GLN A 181 -1.49 10.63 -15.48
CA GLN A 181 -1.59 10.14 -16.86
C GLN A 181 -2.71 9.09 -17.03
N LEU A 182 -3.10 8.41 -15.96
CA LEU A 182 -4.17 7.42 -15.96
C LEU A 182 -5.58 8.07 -15.86
N PRO A 183 -6.65 7.37 -16.27
CA PRO A 183 -8.02 7.86 -16.16
C PRO A 183 -8.53 8.01 -14.72
N HIS A 184 -7.87 7.36 -13.75
CA HIS A 184 -8.18 7.46 -12.32
C HIS A 184 -6.88 7.50 -11.51
N VAL A 185 -7.03 7.64 -10.19
CA VAL A 185 -5.92 7.75 -9.24
C VAL A 185 -5.74 6.46 -8.46
N PHE A 186 -4.58 6.29 -7.81
CA PHE A 186 -4.15 5.02 -7.19
C PHE A 186 -4.29 3.85 -8.16
N ALA A 187 -3.36 3.73 -9.12
CA ALA A 187 -3.34 2.68 -10.14
C ALA A 187 -3.61 1.23 -9.66
N PRO A 188 -3.21 0.79 -8.43
CA PRO A 188 -3.55 -0.54 -7.91
C PRO A 188 -5.01 -0.71 -7.43
N MET A 189 -5.83 0.34 -7.46
CA MET A 189 -7.22 0.31 -7.03
C MET A 189 -8.17 0.30 -8.24
N ASP A 190 -9.31 -0.41 -8.17
CA ASP A 190 -10.28 -0.40 -9.27
C ASP A 190 -10.90 1.00 -9.40
N ALA A 191 -11.13 1.46 -10.65
CA ALA A 191 -11.52 2.83 -10.95
C ALA A 191 -12.84 3.27 -10.26
N ASP A 192 -13.82 2.36 -10.15
CA ASP A 192 -15.10 2.61 -9.48
C ASP A 192 -14.97 2.71 -7.95
N ILE A 193 -13.96 2.06 -7.35
CA ILE A 193 -13.58 2.29 -5.94
C ILE A 193 -12.80 3.61 -5.81
N ALA A 194 -12.00 3.98 -6.82
CA ALA A 194 -11.20 5.21 -6.84
C ALA A 194 -12.04 6.49 -6.99
N GLN A 195 -13.28 6.41 -7.48
CA GLN A 195 -14.20 7.55 -7.57
C GLN A 195 -14.37 8.26 -6.23
N ALA A 196 -14.48 7.53 -5.11
CA ALA A 196 -14.61 8.12 -3.79
C ALA A 196 -13.39 8.99 -3.39
N ILE A 197 -12.21 8.70 -3.95
CA ILE A 197 -11.00 9.51 -3.78
C ILE A 197 -11.11 10.78 -4.62
N HIS A 198 -11.63 10.71 -5.86
CA HIS A 198 -11.87 11.91 -6.67
C HIS A 198 -12.83 12.88 -5.96
N ASP A 199 -13.94 12.35 -5.44
CA ASP A 199 -14.93 13.11 -4.68
C ASP A 199 -14.33 13.78 -3.42
N GLU A 200 -13.39 13.10 -2.76
CA GLU A 200 -12.62 13.63 -1.62
C GLU A 200 -11.71 14.78 -2.03
N LEU A 201 -10.86 14.57 -3.05
CA LEU A 201 -9.93 15.56 -3.58
C LEU A 201 -10.66 16.84 -4.03
N GLN A 202 -11.78 16.68 -4.74
CA GLN A 202 -12.62 17.81 -5.18
C GLN A 202 -13.20 18.59 -3.99
N ARG A 203 -13.67 17.91 -2.94
CA ARG A 203 -14.24 18.56 -1.75
C ARG A 203 -13.21 19.40 -0.99
N HIS A 204 -11.95 18.99 -1.03
CA HIS A 204 -10.82 19.75 -0.48
C HIS A 204 -10.19 20.72 -1.51
N ASN A 205 -10.86 20.99 -2.64
CA ASN A 205 -10.41 21.92 -3.68
C ASN A 205 -9.04 21.58 -4.31
N VAL A 206 -8.61 20.31 -4.28
CA VAL A 206 -7.46 19.84 -5.06
C VAL A 206 -7.88 19.80 -6.52
N LYS A 207 -7.16 20.53 -7.38
CA LYS A 207 -7.39 20.44 -8.82
C LYS A 207 -6.77 19.15 -9.33
N LEU A 208 -7.58 18.28 -9.94
CA LEU A 208 -7.15 16.99 -10.48
C LEU A 208 -7.20 17.02 -12.01
N LEU A 209 -6.11 16.62 -12.66
CA LEU A 209 -6.01 16.47 -14.11
C LEU A 209 -5.68 15.01 -14.45
N LEU A 210 -6.72 14.24 -14.74
CA LEU A 210 -6.66 12.83 -15.14
C LEU A 210 -6.40 12.68 -16.65
N GLY A 211 -5.97 11.49 -17.07
CA GLY A 211 -5.69 11.19 -18.48
C GLY A 211 -4.65 12.13 -19.13
N SER A 212 -3.82 12.78 -18.31
CA SER A 212 -3.02 13.95 -18.68
C SER A 212 -1.54 13.66 -18.44
N LYS A 213 -0.83 13.19 -19.47
CA LYS A 213 0.61 12.95 -19.35
C LYS A 213 1.39 14.26 -19.53
N VAL A 214 2.31 14.55 -18.61
CA VAL A 214 3.23 15.69 -18.74
C VAL A 214 4.22 15.44 -19.90
N THR A 215 4.30 16.39 -20.83
CA THR A 215 5.15 16.32 -22.03
C THR A 215 6.38 17.21 -21.90
N ARG A 216 6.27 18.33 -21.19
CA ARG A 216 7.36 19.29 -20.99
C ARG A 216 7.19 20.05 -19.67
N ILE A 217 8.30 20.32 -18.99
CA ILE A 217 8.39 21.27 -17.89
C ILE A 217 9.39 22.34 -18.32
N HIS A 218 9.01 23.63 -18.24
CA HIS A 218 9.88 24.73 -18.63
C HIS A 218 9.61 26.00 -17.80
N GLN A 219 10.60 26.89 -17.70
CA GLN A 219 10.39 28.22 -17.13
C GLN A 219 9.56 29.08 -18.10
N ASN A 220 8.70 29.92 -17.55
CA ASN A 220 7.94 30.89 -18.33
C ASN A 220 8.81 32.14 -18.61
N ASP A 221 9.13 32.41 -19.87
CA ASP A 221 10.09 33.45 -20.30
C ASP A 221 9.67 34.90 -19.98
N LYS A 222 8.49 35.13 -19.39
CA LYS A 222 7.98 36.47 -19.06
C LYS A 222 8.63 37.07 -17.81
N LYS A 223 9.88 37.50 -17.95
CA LYS A 223 10.54 38.47 -17.06
C LYS A 223 9.87 39.85 -17.13
N HIS A 224 8.75 40.07 -16.46
CA HIS A 224 8.36 41.41 -16.01
C HIS A 224 7.56 41.35 -14.71
N LEU A 225 8.13 41.95 -13.66
CA LEU A 225 7.51 42.32 -12.37
C LEU A 225 7.19 41.23 -11.34
N GLU A 226 7.37 39.93 -11.64
CA GLU A 226 7.25 38.86 -10.63
C GLU A 226 8.63 38.42 -10.10
N THR A 227 8.74 38.20 -8.78
CA THR A 227 9.98 37.81 -8.07
C THR A 227 10.45 36.40 -8.36
N VAL A 228 9.61 35.57 -8.98
CA VAL A 228 9.83 34.13 -9.22
C VAL A 228 9.45 33.81 -10.65
N SER A 229 10.34 33.17 -11.41
CA SER A 229 10.01 32.67 -12.75
C SER A 229 9.12 31.42 -12.64
N LYS A 230 7.81 31.60 -12.81
CA LYS A 230 6.82 30.51 -12.82
C LYS A 230 7.19 29.39 -13.79
N VAL A 231 6.87 28.17 -13.38
CA VAL A 231 7.02 26.95 -14.18
C VAL A 231 5.74 26.69 -14.98
N ALA A 232 5.90 26.39 -16.26
CA ALA A 232 4.85 25.87 -17.13
C ALA A 232 5.03 24.36 -17.31
N VAL A 233 3.96 23.61 -17.04
CA VAL A 233 3.88 22.15 -17.19
C VAL A 233 2.89 21.83 -18.30
N ASP A 234 3.40 21.43 -19.47
CA ASP A 234 2.59 21.10 -20.64
C ASP A 234 2.10 19.65 -20.55
N THR A 235 0.86 19.41 -21.00
CA THR A 235 0.22 18.09 -20.97
C THR A 235 -0.20 17.62 -22.37
N THR A 236 -0.39 16.31 -22.54
CA THR A 236 -0.89 15.71 -23.80
C THR A 236 -2.21 16.28 -24.28
N ASN A 237 -3.02 16.83 -23.37
CA ASN A 237 -4.38 17.28 -23.66
C ASN A 237 -4.42 18.76 -24.08
N GLY A 238 -3.29 19.33 -24.50
CA GLY A 238 -3.15 20.68 -25.04
C GLY A 238 -3.17 21.82 -24.01
N GLY A 239 -3.29 21.50 -22.72
CA GLY A 239 -3.27 22.48 -21.63
C GLY A 239 -1.91 22.60 -20.95
N SER A 240 -1.51 23.83 -20.64
CA SER A 240 -0.35 24.13 -19.77
C SER A 240 -0.83 24.52 -18.36
N VAL A 241 -0.21 23.94 -17.33
CA VAL A 241 -0.43 24.30 -15.93
C VAL A 241 0.69 25.24 -15.47
N HIS A 242 0.32 26.43 -14.99
CA HIS A 242 1.28 27.42 -14.49
C HIS A 242 1.30 27.42 -12.95
N VAL A 243 2.48 27.13 -12.39
CA VAL A 243 2.73 26.95 -10.95
C VAL A 243 4.07 27.57 -10.56
N ASP A 244 4.35 27.69 -9.27
CA ASP A 244 5.59 28.28 -8.76
C ASP A 244 6.71 27.22 -8.65
N PHE A 245 6.34 25.94 -8.46
CA PHE A 245 7.25 24.79 -8.54
C PHE A 245 6.51 23.48 -8.83
N VAL A 246 7.28 22.42 -9.05
CA VAL A 246 6.78 21.06 -9.33
C VAL A 246 7.35 20.06 -8.33
N VAL A 247 6.51 19.13 -7.86
CA VAL A 247 6.93 17.94 -7.11
C VAL A 247 6.66 16.69 -7.96
N LEU A 248 7.71 15.91 -8.22
CA LEU A 248 7.66 14.71 -9.04
C LEU A 248 7.44 13.47 -8.16
N CYS A 249 6.30 12.80 -8.33
CA CYS A 249 5.83 11.65 -7.55
C CYS A 249 5.46 10.44 -8.43
N VAL A 250 6.13 10.28 -9.57
CA VAL A 250 5.83 9.27 -10.63
C VAL A 250 6.26 7.83 -10.31
N GLY A 251 6.34 7.47 -9.02
CA GLY A 251 6.81 6.18 -8.53
C GLY A 251 8.33 6.06 -8.40
N ALA A 252 8.78 4.96 -7.78
CA ALA A 252 10.20 4.66 -7.56
C ALA A 252 10.68 3.52 -8.47
N GLN A 253 11.93 3.61 -8.93
CA GLN A 253 12.61 2.54 -9.65
C GLN A 253 13.69 1.88 -8.78
N PRO A 254 13.89 0.55 -8.89
CA PRO A 254 15.03 -0.16 -8.30
C PRO A 254 16.37 0.47 -8.62
N ARG A 255 17.18 0.68 -7.57
CA ARG A 255 18.58 1.13 -7.72
C ARG A 255 19.48 -0.07 -8.04
N THR A 256 19.50 -0.48 -9.30
CA THR A 256 20.28 -1.64 -9.78
C THR A 256 21.67 -1.28 -10.30
N SER A 257 22.02 0.01 -10.41
CA SER A 257 23.28 0.47 -11.03
C SER A 257 24.55 -0.15 -10.43
N LEU A 258 24.65 -0.22 -9.10
CA LEU A 258 25.78 -0.84 -8.42
C LEU A 258 25.86 -2.35 -8.71
N ALA A 259 24.70 -3.03 -8.73
CA ALA A 259 24.63 -4.46 -9.04
C ALA A 259 25.00 -4.76 -10.50
N ALA A 260 24.52 -3.94 -11.44
CA ALA A 260 24.92 -4.00 -12.85
C ALA A 260 26.43 -3.80 -13.03
N ALA A 261 26.99 -2.76 -12.39
CA ALA A 261 28.39 -2.37 -12.54
C ALA A 261 29.38 -3.45 -12.07
N VAL A 262 28.98 -4.29 -11.10
CA VAL A 262 29.83 -5.38 -10.56
C VAL A 262 29.47 -6.76 -11.12
N GLY A 263 28.59 -6.81 -12.12
CA GLY A 263 28.24 -8.03 -12.86
C GLY A 263 27.39 -9.02 -12.06
N LEU A 264 26.44 -8.51 -11.28
CA LEU A 264 25.45 -9.32 -10.58
C LEU A 264 24.22 -9.56 -11.46
N GLU A 265 23.53 -10.67 -11.19
CA GLU A 265 22.34 -11.06 -11.93
C GLU A 265 21.17 -10.11 -11.64
N LEU A 266 20.57 -9.59 -12.72
CA LEU A 266 19.40 -8.73 -12.68
C LEU A 266 18.25 -9.42 -13.41
N GLY A 267 17.07 -9.36 -12.81
CA GLY A 267 15.85 -9.81 -13.44
C GLY A 267 15.21 -8.72 -14.30
N THR A 268 13.98 -8.98 -14.73
CA THR A 268 13.23 -8.10 -15.64
C THR A 268 12.76 -6.78 -15.01
N LYS A 269 12.77 -6.69 -13.67
CA LYS A 269 12.23 -5.58 -12.88
C LYS A 269 13.21 -5.07 -11.82
N GLY A 270 14.11 -5.91 -11.28
CA GLY A 270 15.03 -5.55 -10.19
C GLY A 270 16.17 -6.54 -10.00
N VAL A 271 16.79 -6.55 -8.81
CA VAL A 271 17.83 -7.54 -8.45
C VAL A 271 17.18 -8.87 -8.09
N THR A 272 17.66 -9.96 -8.71
CA THR A 272 17.18 -11.32 -8.45
C THR A 272 17.78 -11.87 -7.16
N ILE A 273 16.95 -12.49 -6.31
CA ILE A 273 17.35 -13.10 -5.04
C ILE A 273 16.75 -14.51 -4.88
N ASN A 274 17.38 -15.34 -4.05
CA ASN A 274 16.76 -16.56 -3.51
C ASN A 274 15.87 -16.23 -2.30
N GLU A 275 15.15 -17.22 -1.76
CA GLU A 275 14.24 -17.01 -0.63
C GLU A 275 14.92 -16.54 0.68
N TYR A 276 16.25 -16.52 0.74
CA TYR A 276 17.02 -16.02 1.88
C TYR A 276 17.60 -14.61 1.65
N MET A 277 17.17 -13.93 0.58
CA MET A 277 17.59 -12.60 0.15
C MET A 277 19.05 -12.53 -0.34
N GLN A 278 19.65 -13.68 -0.60
CA GLN A 278 20.99 -13.83 -1.16
C GLN A 278 20.89 -13.75 -2.69
N ILE A 279 21.89 -13.14 -3.34
CA ILE A 279 21.97 -13.12 -4.81
C ILE A 279 22.78 -14.33 -5.32
N SER A 280 23.15 -14.36 -6.60
CA SER A 280 23.96 -15.45 -7.18
C SER A 280 25.38 -15.55 -6.60
N ASP A 281 25.92 -14.44 -6.09
CA ASP A 281 27.13 -14.41 -5.26
C ASP A 281 26.78 -14.76 -3.80
N PRO A 282 27.36 -15.83 -3.21
CA PRO A 282 26.95 -16.32 -1.89
C PRO A 282 27.33 -15.38 -0.74
N ASP A 283 28.28 -14.46 -0.94
CA ASP A 283 28.69 -13.49 0.08
C ASP A 283 27.85 -12.20 0.05
N ILE A 284 26.94 -12.05 -0.92
CA ILE A 284 26.17 -10.82 -1.15
C ILE A 284 24.66 -11.06 -0.98
N TYR A 285 23.99 -10.06 -0.40
CA TYR A 285 22.55 -10.05 -0.16
C TYR A 285 21.95 -8.74 -0.66
N ALA A 286 20.71 -8.79 -1.14
CA ALA A 286 19.96 -7.62 -1.57
C ALA A 286 18.57 -7.63 -0.91
N VAL A 287 18.07 -6.45 -0.50
CA VAL A 287 16.79 -6.31 0.22
C VAL A 287 16.11 -4.97 -0.11
N GLY A 288 14.81 -4.88 0.14
CA GLY A 288 14.01 -3.67 -0.01
C GLY A 288 13.62 -3.35 -1.45
N ASP A 289 13.39 -2.08 -1.71
CA ASP A 289 12.79 -1.54 -2.95
C ASP A 289 13.57 -1.85 -4.24
N MET A 290 14.75 -2.48 -4.14
CA MET A 290 15.58 -2.88 -5.28
C MET A 290 15.42 -4.36 -5.70
N VAL A 291 14.83 -5.22 -4.85
CA VAL A 291 14.74 -6.66 -5.15
C VAL A 291 13.42 -7.09 -5.75
N GLU A 292 13.54 -8.12 -6.58
CA GLU A 292 12.43 -8.91 -7.07
C GLU A 292 11.96 -9.90 -5.99
N THR A 293 10.64 -9.96 -5.75
CA THR A 293 10.02 -10.97 -4.89
C THR A 293 8.77 -11.52 -5.54
N MET A 294 8.43 -12.79 -5.27
CA MET A 294 7.18 -13.38 -5.75
C MET A 294 5.97 -12.69 -5.08
N ASN A 295 4.99 -12.26 -5.89
CA ASN A 295 3.66 -11.95 -5.40
C ASN A 295 2.94 -13.27 -5.09
N ILE A 296 2.45 -13.46 -3.86
CA ILE A 296 1.88 -14.76 -3.44
C ILE A 296 0.50 -15.08 -4.03
N VAL A 297 -0.18 -14.11 -4.65
CA VAL A 297 -1.49 -14.27 -5.28
C VAL A 297 -1.34 -14.56 -6.78
N SER A 298 -0.61 -13.72 -7.52
CA SER A 298 -0.37 -13.98 -8.96
C SER A 298 0.72 -15.01 -9.22
N LEU A 299 1.56 -15.31 -8.22
CA LEU A 299 2.80 -16.09 -8.35
C LEU A 299 3.86 -15.47 -9.29
N ASP A 300 3.61 -14.25 -9.78
CA ASP A 300 4.55 -13.49 -10.62
C ASP A 300 5.62 -12.78 -9.78
N THR A 301 6.79 -12.60 -10.38
CA THR A 301 7.84 -11.73 -9.87
C THR A 301 7.39 -10.25 -9.87
N THR A 302 7.53 -9.58 -8.74
CA THR A 302 7.22 -8.15 -8.58
C THR A 302 8.28 -7.41 -7.76
N VAL A 303 8.30 -6.08 -7.88
CA VAL A 303 9.10 -5.18 -7.04
C VAL A 303 8.14 -4.42 -6.13
N MET A 304 8.45 -4.34 -4.83
CA MET A 304 7.55 -3.75 -3.84
C MET A 304 8.29 -2.77 -2.94
N ALA A 305 8.15 -1.47 -3.24
CA ALA A 305 8.81 -0.38 -2.52
C ALA A 305 8.09 -0.02 -1.20
N HIS A 306 7.85 -1.02 -0.34
CA HIS A 306 7.12 -0.87 0.92
C HIS A 306 8.05 -1.15 2.11
N ALA A 307 8.04 -0.28 3.13
CA ALA A 307 8.92 -0.35 4.29
C ALA A 307 8.76 -1.65 5.12
N GLY A 308 7.54 -2.20 5.21
CA GLY A 308 7.24 -3.44 5.93
C GLY A 308 7.90 -4.69 5.32
N PRO A 309 7.71 -4.97 4.01
CA PRO A 309 8.54 -5.90 3.23
C PRO A 309 10.04 -5.66 3.41
N ALA A 310 10.55 -4.46 3.13
CA ALA A 310 11.99 -4.14 3.20
C ALA A 310 12.60 -4.49 4.58
N SER A 311 11.92 -4.12 5.67
CA SER A 311 12.37 -4.41 7.03
C SER A 311 12.38 -5.91 7.33
N ARG A 312 11.38 -6.68 6.86
CA ARG A 312 11.34 -8.14 7.04
C ARG A 312 12.40 -8.86 6.20
N GLN A 313 12.68 -8.37 5.00
CA GLN A 313 13.74 -8.88 4.12
C GLN A 313 15.12 -8.63 4.74
N GLY A 314 15.40 -7.43 5.27
CA GLY A 314 16.64 -7.15 6.02
C GLY A 314 16.88 -8.12 7.19
N ARG A 315 15.83 -8.41 7.97
CA ARG A 315 15.88 -9.43 9.03
C ARG A 315 16.15 -10.84 8.49
N CYS A 316 15.58 -11.20 7.34
CA CYS A 316 15.79 -12.49 6.67
C CYS A 316 17.25 -12.65 6.21
N ALA A 317 17.81 -11.65 5.52
CA ALA A 317 19.23 -11.65 5.12
C ALA A 317 20.17 -11.83 6.33
N ALA A 318 19.97 -11.05 7.41
CA ALA A 318 20.80 -11.14 8.61
C ALA A 318 20.66 -12.44 9.40
N ASN A 319 19.52 -13.11 9.31
CA ASN A 319 19.37 -14.48 9.81
C ASN A 319 20.24 -15.44 8.99
N HIS A 320 20.17 -15.38 7.65
CA HIS A 320 20.88 -16.31 6.77
C HIS A 320 22.40 -16.12 6.84
N MET A 321 22.88 -14.87 6.83
CA MET A 321 24.31 -14.53 7.04
C MET A 321 24.92 -15.11 8.31
N LEU A 322 24.10 -15.44 9.32
CA LEU A 322 24.52 -15.99 10.61
C LEU A 322 23.94 -17.40 10.86
N GLY A 323 23.74 -18.17 9.77
CA GLY A 323 23.45 -19.60 9.81
C GLY A 323 22.00 -19.98 10.12
N GLN A 324 21.05 -19.05 10.08
CA GLN A 324 19.62 -19.32 10.31
C GLN A 324 18.82 -19.30 9.00
N SER A 325 18.35 -20.48 8.54
CA SER A 325 17.61 -20.66 7.29
C SER A 325 16.13 -20.25 7.38
N HIS A 326 15.85 -18.98 7.65
CA HIS A 326 14.49 -18.42 7.66
C HIS A 326 14.09 -17.89 6.28
N ARG A 327 13.29 -18.67 5.52
CA ARG A 327 12.80 -18.30 4.17
C ARG A 327 11.84 -17.10 4.21
N TYR A 328 12.05 -16.12 3.32
CA TYR A 328 11.07 -15.10 2.98
C TYR A 328 9.93 -15.72 2.15
N ARG A 329 8.68 -15.40 2.49
CA ARG A 329 7.48 -16.06 1.94
C ARG A 329 6.84 -15.30 0.77
N GLY A 330 7.57 -14.39 0.14
CA GLY A 330 7.03 -13.47 -0.87
C GLY A 330 6.22 -12.32 -0.26
N SER A 331 5.54 -11.59 -1.15
CA SER A 331 4.80 -10.36 -0.86
C SER A 331 3.35 -10.47 -1.34
N ILE A 332 2.42 -9.77 -0.69
CA ILE A 332 0.98 -9.77 -1.06
C ILE A 332 0.49 -8.40 -1.58
N GLY A 333 1.25 -7.34 -1.36
CA GLY A 333 0.90 -6.00 -1.86
C GLY A 333 0.12 -5.11 -0.89
N THR A 334 -0.02 -5.48 0.39
CA THR A 334 -0.76 -4.63 1.34
C THR A 334 -0.19 -3.21 1.43
N TRP A 335 -1.10 -2.24 1.33
CA TRP A 335 -0.86 -0.82 1.56
C TRP A 335 -2.09 -0.15 2.20
N VAL A 336 -1.84 0.98 2.85
CA VAL A 336 -2.85 1.90 3.38
C VAL A 336 -2.36 3.33 3.14
N CYS A 337 -3.27 4.25 2.84
CA CYS A 337 -2.97 5.67 2.63
C CYS A 337 -4.06 6.53 3.27
N LYS A 338 -3.68 7.69 3.81
CA LYS A 338 -4.62 8.75 4.16
C LYS A 338 -4.83 9.65 2.94
N VAL A 339 -6.07 10.04 2.69
CA VAL A 339 -6.44 11.09 1.72
C VAL A 339 -7.51 11.97 2.37
N PHE A 340 -7.10 13.10 2.93
CA PHE A 340 -7.97 13.99 3.72
C PHE A 340 -8.77 13.24 4.80
N ASP A 341 -10.09 13.20 4.74
CA ASP A 341 -10.92 12.50 5.73
C ASP A 341 -11.01 10.98 5.50
N LEU A 342 -10.51 10.48 4.36
CA LEU A 342 -10.53 9.06 4.02
C LEU A 342 -9.25 8.35 4.44
N THR A 343 -9.43 7.12 4.90
CA THR A 343 -8.43 6.07 4.82
C THR A 343 -8.78 5.18 3.63
N ILE A 344 -7.77 4.84 2.85
CA ILE A 344 -7.89 3.90 1.72
C ILE A 344 -6.89 2.78 1.90
N ALA A 345 -7.25 1.56 1.51
CA ALA A 345 -6.37 0.41 1.66
C ALA A 345 -6.63 -0.68 0.62
N SER A 346 -5.59 -1.46 0.31
CA SER A 346 -5.73 -2.69 -0.47
C SER A 346 -4.74 -3.75 -0.02
N THR A 347 -5.06 -5.01 -0.31
CA THR A 347 -4.18 -6.18 -0.16
C THR A 347 -4.54 -7.21 -1.23
N GLY A 348 -3.59 -8.01 -1.69
CA GLY A 348 -3.80 -8.92 -2.81
C GLY A 348 -3.95 -8.17 -4.13
N LEU A 349 -4.85 -8.62 -5.00
CA LEU A 349 -5.01 -8.08 -6.35
C LEU A 349 -6.42 -7.52 -6.61
N SER A 350 -6.46 -6.42 -7.36
CA SER A 350 -7.68 -5.78 -7.87
C SER A 350 -8.43 -6.64 -8.88
N VAL A 351 -9.71 -6.32 -9.16
CA VAL A 351 -10.45 -6.99 -10.25
C VAL A 351 -9.75 -6.71 -11.59
N THR A 352 -9.32 -5.47 -11.80
CA THR A 352 -8.63 -5.02 -13.02
C THR A 352 -7.33 -5.78 -13.26
N GLU A 353 -6.51 -5.99 -12.23
CA GLU A 353 -5.26 -6.77 -12.34
C GLU A 353 -5.51 -8.26 -12.58
N LEU A 354 -6.46 -8.87 -11.84
CA LEU A 354 -6.81 -10.28 -12.01
C LEU A 354 -7.31 -10.55 -13.43
N GLN A 355 -8.16 -9.68 -13.97
CA GLN A 355 -8.60 -9.76 -15.36
C GLN A 355 -7.46 -9.54 -16.37
N ARG A 356 -6.56 -8.58 -16.13
CA ARG A 356 -5.37 -8.36 -16.97
C ARG A 356 -4.42 -9.57 -17.01
N LEU A 357 -4.36 -10.34 -15.92
CA LEU A 357 -3.59 -11.58 -15.81
C LEU A 357 -4.34 -12.81 -16.38
N GLY A 358 -5.60 -12.66 -16.80
CA GLY A 358 -6.44 -13.79 -17.21
C GLY A 358 -6.84 -14.73 -16.06
N SER A 359 -6.68 -14.29 -14.81
CA SER A 359 -7.01 -15.09 -13.62
C SER A 359 -8.53 -15.17 -13.42
N PRO A 360 -9.12 -16.37 -13.22
CA PRO A 360 -10.54 -16.50 -12.88
C PRO A 360 -10.86 -15.75 -11.59
N VAL A 361 -11.76 -14.77 -11.67
CA VAL A 361 -12.13 -13.90 -10.54
C VAL A 361 -13.64 -13.70 -10.48
N GLN A 362 -14.17 -13.84 -9.27
CA GLN A 362 -15.46 -13.30 -8.84
C GLN A 362 -15.18 -12.26 -7.75
N TRP A 363 -16.07 -11.29 -7.57
CA TRP A 363 -15.98 -10.35 -6.46
C TRP A 363 -17.36 -10.01 -5.93
N ILE A 364 -17.36 -9.30 -4.79
CA ILE A 364 -18.52 -8.65 -4.19
C ILE A 364 -18.12 -7.25 -3.74
N THR A 365 -19.08 -6.34 -3.72
CA THR A 365 -18.93 -4.95 -3.26
C THR A 365 -20.02 -4.66 -2.23
N ILE A 366 -19.64 -4.28 -1.01
CA ILE A 366 -20.57 -3.96 0.08
C ILE A 366 -20.28 -2.59 0.69
N HIS A 367 -21.32 -1.95 1.21
CA HIS A 367 -21.24 -0.60 1.80
C HIS A 367 -21.62 -0.57 3.30
N PRO A 368 -20.92 -1.30 4.19
CA PRO A 368 -21.25 -1.35 5.62
C PRO A 368 -20.77 -0.10 6.38
N TYR A 369 -21.22 0.03 7.63
CA TYR A 369 -20.66 0.99 8.58
C TYR A 369 -19.42 0.43 9.29
N ASP A 370 -18.50 1.30 9.68
CA ASP A 370 -17.30 0.94 10.43
C ASP A 370 -17.60 0.36 11.82
N HIS A 371 -18.67 0.81 12.46
CA HIS A 371 -19.19 0.28 13.71
C HIS A 371 -20.74 0.35 13.77
N ALA A 372 -21.33 0.10 14.93
CA ALA A 372 -22.79 0.01 15.07
C ALA A 372 -23.48 1.36 14.74
N SER A 373 -24.38 1.37 13.75
CA SER A 373 -24.97 2.59 13.18
C SER A 373 -25.83 3.44 14.13
N TYR A 374 -26.24 2.88 15.27
CA TYR A 374 -26.93 3.62 16.35
C TYR A 374 -25.96 4.31 17.33
N TYR A 375 -24.65 4.05 17.23
CA TYR A 375 -23.63 4.67 18.07
C TYR A 375 -23.09 5.95 17.38
N PRO A 376 -22.80 7.04 18.14
CA PRO A 376 -22.35 8.28 17.54
C PRO A 376 -21.03 8.16 16.78
N GLY A 377 -20.99 8.71 15.57
CA GLY A 377 -19.78 8.75 14.73
C GLY A 377 -19.66 7.61 13.72
N ALA A 378 -20.62 6.69 13.65
CA ALA A 378 -20.63 5.61 12.66
C ALA A 378 -20.55 6.16 11.22
N ALA A 379 -19.53 5.72 10.49
CA ALA A 379 -19.21 6.16 9.14
C ALA A 379 -19.31 5.00 8.14
N PRO A 380 -19.88 5.22 6.94
CA PRO A 380 -19.87 4.21 5.90
C PRO A 380 -18.46 3.96 5.35
N MET A 381 -18.24 2.75 4.86
CA MET A 381 -17.10 2.36 4.04
C MET A 381 -17.58 1.55 2.84
N THR A 382 -16.82 1.57 1.75
CA THR A 382 -16.95 0.62 0.65
C THR A 382 -15.88 -0.45 0.81
N LEU A 383 -16.27 -1.72 0.81
CA LEU A 383 -15.39 -2.88 0.86
C LEU A 383 -15.67 -3.78 -0.34
N ARG A 384 -14.65 -3.98 -1.18
CA ARG A 384 -14.61 -4.99 -2.24
C ARG A 384 -13.71 -6.15 -1.84
N VAL A 385 -14.15 -7.38 -2.10
CA VAL A 385 -13.36 -8.61 -1.91
C VAL A 385 -13.36 -9.40 -3.21
N THR A 386 -12.17 -9.78 -3.69
CA THR A 386 -11.95 -10.61 -4.87
C THR A 386 -11.63 -12.05 -4.44
N PHE A 387 -12.19 -13.03 -5.15
CA PHE A 387 -12.03 -14.45 -4.83
C PHE A 387 -12.18 -15.36 -6.07
N THR A 388 -11.73 -16.61 -5.98
CA THR A 388 -11.89 -17.56 -7.10
C THR A 388 -13.36 -17.97 -7.27
N PRO A 389 -13.91 -18.03 -8.50
CA PRO A 389 -15.32 -18.38 -8.70
C PRO A 389 -15.74 -19.79 -8.23
N ASP A 390 -14.79 -20.72 -8.14
CA ASP A 390 -15.03 -22.15 -7.91
C ASP A 390 -15.14 -22.52 -6.42
N GLN A 391 -14.15 -22.10 -5.63
CA GLN A 391 -13.99 -22.46 -4.22
C GLN A 391 -14.15 -21.25 -3.31
N GLY A 392 -14.13 -20.03 -3.86
CA GLY A 392 -14.14 -18.80 -3.09
C GLY A 392 -12.82 -18.52 -2.38
N GLN A 393 -11.67 -19.00 -2.89
CA GLN A 393 -10.37 -18.68 -2.30
C GLN A 393 -10.11 -17.18 -2.43
N LEU A 394 -9.71 -16.50 -1.35
CA LEU A 394 -9.52 -15.05 -1.33
C LEU A 394 -8.29 -14.65 -2.16
N LEU A 395 -8.45 -13.66 -3.04
CA LEU A 395 -7.41 -13.14 -3.95
C LEU A 395 -7.00 -11.70 -3.61
N GLY A 396 -7.87 -10.93 -2.95
CA GLY A 396 -7.59 -9.55 -2.59
C GLY A 396 -8.78 -8.82 -2.00
N ALA A 397 -8.52 -7.59 -1.56
CA ALA A 397 -9.53 -6.66 -1.06
C ALA A 397 -9.12 -5.21 -1.32
N GLN A 398 -10.13 -4.34 -1.43
CA GLN A 398 -9.99 -2.89 -1.52
C GLN A 398 -11.02 -2.24 -0.61
N ILE A 399 -10.61 -1.21 0.13
CA ILE A 399 -11.45 -0.54 1.12
C ILE A 399 -11.24 0.98 1.04
N VAL A 400 -12.35 1.71 1.06
CA VAL A 400 -12.43 3.18 1.10
C VAL A 400 -13.37 3.57 2.24
N GLY A 401 -13.00 4.49 3.13
CA GLY A 401 -13.88 4.94 4.21
C GLY A 401 -13.20 5.86 5.23
N LYS A 402 -13.98 6.50 6.11
CA LYS A 402 -13.44 7.46 7.10
C LYS A 402 -12.80 6.82 8.34
N SER A 403 -13.16 5.58 8.66
CA SER A 403 -12.80 4.94 9.93
C SER A 403 -12.74 3.41 9.79
N GLY A 404 -11.88 2.76 10.57
CA GLY A 404 -11.81 1.30 10.71
C GLY A 404 -11.46 0.53 9.43
N VAL A 405 -10.85 1.19 8.45
CA VAL A 405 -10.43 0.65 7.15
C VAL A 405 -9.19 -0.22 7.30
N ASP A 406 -8.19 0.30 8.01
CA ASP A 406 -6.97 -0.37 8.46
C ASP A 406 -7.27 -1.70 9.17
N LYS A 407 -8.19 -1.70 10.13
CA LYS A 407 -8.61 -2.91 10.86
C LYS A 407 -9.10 -4.00 9.93
N ARG A 408 -9.88 -3.66 8.88
CA ARG A 408 -10.45 -4.67 7.98
C ARG A 408 -9.46 -5.13 6.92
N ILE A 409 -8.58 -4.26 6.43
CA ILE A 409 -7.56 -4.71 5.48
C ILE A 409 -6.56 -5.67 6.14
N ASP A 410 -6.21 -5.47 7.41
CA ASP A 410 -5.33 -6.37 8.16
C ASP A 410 -5.97 -7.74 8.47
N VAL A 411 -7.28 -7.77 8.76
CA VAL A 411 -8.03 -9.04 8.90
C VAL A 411 -8.08 -9.80 7.57
N LEU A 412 -8.39 -9.11 6.46
CA LEU A 412 -8.47 -9.73 5.12
C LEU A 412 -7.09 -10.17 4.61
N LEU A 413 -6.04 -9.39 4.85
CA LEU A 413 -4.63 -9.78 4.66
C LEU A 413 -4.33 -11.09 5.39
N THR A 414 -4.68 -11.16 6.68
CA THR A 414 -4.42 -12.33 7.52
C THR A 414 -5.18 -13.55 6.98
N ALA A 415 -6.42 -13.37 6.53
CA ALA A 415 -7.23 -14.42 5.93
C ALA A 415 -6.62 -14.96 4.62
N ILE A 416 -6.18 -14.08 3.70
CA ILE A 416 -5.51 -14.49 2.46
C ILE A 416 -4.20 -15.25 2.76
N LEU A 417 -3.40 -14.76 3.71
CA LEU A 417 -2.16 -15.41 4.14
C LEU A 417 -2.37 -16.77 4.83
N ALA A 418 -3.54 -16.97 5.45
CA ALA A 418 -3.97 -18.24 6.02
C ALA A 418 -4.65 -19.17 4.98
N CYS A 419 -4.68 -18.76 3.70
CA CYS A 419 -5.36 -19.45 2.61
C CYS A 419 -6.86 -19.69 2.85
N MET A 420 -7.49 -18.81 3.64
CA MET A 420 -8.93 -18.85 3.90
C MET A 420 -9.72 -18.57 2.63
N ARG A 421 -10.93 -19.13 2.60
CA ARG A 421 -11.94 -18.89 1.57
C ARG A 421 -13.02 -17.95 2.11
N VAL A 422 -13.87 -17.44 1.23
CA VAL A 422 -14.92 -16.48 1.57
C VAL A 422 -15.94 -17.03 2.60
N HIS A 423 -16.11 -18.35 2.67
CA HIS A 423 -16.92 -19.00 3.71
C HIS A 423 -16.28 -18.97 5.10
N ASP A 424 -14.96 -19.00 5.21
CA ASP A 424 -14.30 -18.95 6.51
C ASP A 424 -14.49 -17.56 7.17
N LEU A 425 -14.71 -16.51 6.37
CA LEU A 425 -15.03 -15.16 6.86
C LEU A 425 -16.39 -15.10 7.59
N GLU A 426 -17.33 -15.99 7.29
CA GLU A 426 -18.60 -16.10 8.01
C GLU A 426 -18.41 -16.49 9.49
N HIS A 427 -17.31 -17.19 9.79
CA HIS A 427 -17.01 -17.79 11.08
C HIS A 427 -16.00 -17.01 11.93
N LEU A 428 -15.47 -15.89 11.43
CA LEU A 428 -14.54 -15.05 12.18
C LEU A 428 -15.23 -14.38 13.39
N GLU A 429 -14.88 -14.83 14.60
CA GLU A 429 -15.25 -14.20 15.87
C GLU A 429 -14.41 -12.94 16.11
N LEU A 430 -14.90 -11.80 15.62
CA LEU A 430 -14.21 -10.51 15.72
C LEU A 430 -14.72 -9.69 16.91
N ALA A 431 -13.82 -8.92 17.54
CA ALA A 431 -14.12 -8.12 18.72
C ALA A 431 -15.24 -7.09 18.47
N TYR A 432 -16.31 -7.18 19.25
CA TYR A 432 -17.48 -6.31 19.15
C TYR A 432 -17.80 -5.62 20.48
N ALA A 433 -17.85 -4.28 20.41
CA ALA A 433 -18.75 -3.45 21.18
C ALA A 433 -19.19 -2.28 20.27
N PRO A 434 -20.29 -1.55 20.58
CA PRO A 434 -20.85 -0.52 19.69
C PRO A 434 -19.86 0.53 19.16
N PRO A 435 -18.84 1.02 19.91
CA PRO A 435 -17.88 2.00 19.40
C PRO A 435 -16.84 1.45 18.41
N TYR A 436 -16.74 0.13 18.23
CA TYR A 436 -15.61 -0.52 17.54
C TYR A 436 -16.01 -1.41 16.37
N SER A 437 -17.22 -1.98 16.40
CA SER A 437 -17.76 -2.80 15.31
C SER A 437 -19.28 -2.93 15.42
N SER A 438 -19.87 -3.78 14.57
CA SER A 438 -21.23 -4.30 14.67
C SER A 438 -21.21 -5.77 15.09
N ALA A 439 -22.35 -6.31 15.52
CA ALA A 439 -22.48 -7.73 15.90
C ALA A 439 -22.17 -8.72 14.74
N LYS A 440 -22.12 -8.21 13.52
CA LYS A 440 -21.49 -8.82 12.34
C LYS A 440 -20.54 -7.75 11.80
N ASP A 441 -19.24 -8.00 11.77
CA ASP A 441 -18.27 -7.06 11.21
C ASP A 441 -18.47 -6.96 9.69
N PRO A 442 -18.13 -5.82 9.04
CA PRO A 442 -17.89 -5.74 7.60
C PRO A 442 -17.22 -6.98 6.98
N VAL A 443 -16.23 -7.61 7.63
CA VAL A 443 -15.61 -8.86 7.13
C VAL A 443 -16.58 -10.05 7.15
N ASN A 444 -17.37 -10.23 8.21
CA ASN A 444 -18.40 -11.27 8.24
C ASN A 444 -19.47 -11.01 7.17
N MET A 445 -19.84 -9.73 6.96
CA MET A 445 -20.79 -9.34 5.91
C MET A 445 -20.27 -9.64 4.51
N ALA A 446 -18.98 -9.40 4.25
CA ALA A 446 -18.33 -9.81 3.00
C ALA A 446 -18.35 -11.34 2.84
N GLY A 447 -18.09 -12.08 3.94
CA GLY A 447 -18.20 -13.53 4.00
C GLY A 447 -19.59 -14.05 3.61
N PHE A 448 -20.65 -13.54 4.23
CA PHE A 448 -22.03 -13.93 3.92
C PHE A 448 -22.41 -13.63 2.45
N VAL A 449 -22.09 -12.44 1.95
CA VAL A 449 -22.46 -12.04 0.58
C VAL A 449 -21.68 -12.87 -0.46
N GLY A 450 -20.36 -13.00 -0.30
CA GLY A 450 -19.54 -13.81 -1.21
C GLY A 450 -19.85 -15.30 -1.15
N SER A 451 -20.14 -15.84 0.04
CA SER A 451 -20.56 -17.25 0.18
C SER A 451 -21.91 -17.52 -0.44
N ASN A 452 -22.87 -16.58 -0.36
CA ASN A 452 -24.14 -16.72 -1.07
C ASN A 452 -23.94 -16.74 -2.60
N VAL A 453 -22.93 -16.02 -3.14
CA VAL A 453 -22.58 -16.09 -4.57
C VAL A 453 -21.99 -17.46 -4.90
N VAL A 454 -20.98 -17.92 -4.15
CA VAL A 454 -20.31 -19.22 -4.39
C VAL A 454 -21.27 -20.42 -4.24
N ARG A 455 -22.23 -20.35 -3.29
CA ARG A 455 -23.28 -21.39 -3.09
C ARG A 455 -24.39 -21.34 -4.15
N GLY A 456 -24.47 -20.29 -4.97
CA GLY A 456 -25.59 -20.05 -5.90
C GLY A 456 -26.87 -19.53 -5.23
N ASP A 457 -26.81 -19.15 -3.96
CA ASP A 457 -27.93 -18.54 -3.22
C ASP A 457 -28.29 -17.14 -3.71
N VAL A 458 -27.36 -16.44 -4.38
CA VAL A 458 -27.63 -15.21 -5.11
C VAL A 458 -26.84 -15.13 -6.41
N LYS A 459 -27.54 -14.89 -7.53
CA LYS A 459 -26.93 -14.42 -8.77
C LYS A 459 -26.78 -12.90 -8.70
N ILE A 460 -25.55 -12.41 -8.87
CA ILE A 460 -25.27 -10.98 -8.94
C ILE A 460 -24.90 -10.54 -10.37
N MET A 461 -25.11 -9.26 -10.66
CA MET A 461 -24.56 -8.54 -11.81
C MET A 461 -23.84 -7.30 -11.27
N HIS A 462 -22.77 -6.85 -11.93
CA HIS A 462 -22.00 -5.71 -11.44
C HIS A 462 -22.39 -4.43 -12.19
N ALA A 463 -22.04 -3.27 -11.62
CA ALA A 463 -22.33 -1.96 -12.18
C ALA A 463 -21.94 -1.80 -13.67
N ARG A 464 -20.79 -2.37 -14.04
CA ARG A 464 -20.26 -2.37 -15.41
C ARG A 464 -21.08 -3.18 -16.43
N ASP A 465 -21.85 -4.16 -15.96
CA ASP A 465 -22.63 -5.04 -16.82
C ASP A 465 -24.03 -4.44 -17.11
N VAL A 466 -24.46 -3.45 -16.30
CA VAL A 466 -25.83 -2.88 -16.33
C VAL A 466 -26.23 -2.39 -17.71
N ALA A 467 -25.33 -1.74 -18.46
CA ALA A 467 -25.65 -1.19 -19.78
C ALA A 467 -26.15 -2.26 -20.77
N GLY A 468 -25.56 -3.46 -20.75
CA GLY A 468 -25.99 -4.59 -21.59
C GLY A 468 -27.26 -5.31 -21.10
N LEU A 469 -27.74 -4.96 -19.90
CA LEU A 469 -28.92 -5.57 -19.28
C LEU A 469 -30.20 -4.75 -19.46
N LEU A 470 -30.12 -3.44 -19.72
CA LEU A 470 -31.31 -2.55 -19.78
C LEU A 470 -32.33 -2.99 -20.85
N ASP A 471 -31.87 -3.47 -22.00
CA ASP A 471 -32.74 -3.94 -23.09
C ASP A 471 -33.28 -5.34 -22.82
N THR A 472 -32.51 -6.21 -22.17
CA THR A 472 -32.86 -7.63 -21.96
C THR A 472 -33.63 -7.89 -20.67
N HIS A 473 -33.43 -7.07 -19.64
CA HIS A 473 -34.01 -7.25 -18.30
C HIS A 473 -34.95 -6.11 -17.92
N GLN A 474 -36.01 -6.44 -17.18
CA GLN A 474 -36.79 -5.43 -16.48
C GLN A 474 -36.04 -5.00 -15.21
N VAL A 475 -35.86 -3.70 -15.03
CA VAL A 475 -35.10 -3.14 -13.91
C VAL A 475 -36.07 -2.79 -12.78
N VAL A 476 -35.81 -3.29 -11.57
CA VAL A 476 -36.68 -3.10 -10.39
C VAL A 476 -35.92 -2.41 -9.26
N ASP A 477 -36.34 -1.20 -8.92
CA ASP A 477 -35.81 -0.40 -7.82
C ASP A 477 -36.65 -0.63 -6.56
N VAL A 478 -36.08 -1.30 -5.55
CA VAL A 478 -36.81 -1.63 -4.30
C VAL A 478 -36.57 -0.64 -3.17
N ARG A 479 -35.98 0.52 -3.47
CA ARG A 479 -35.87 1.66 -2.56
C ARG A 479 -37.22 2.37 -2.38
N ASN A 480 -37.29 3.28 -1.41
CA ASN A 480 -38.45 4.14 -1.21
C ASN A 480 -38.53 5.20 -2.33
N PRO A 481 -39.73 5.72 -2.67
CA PRO A 481 -39.89 6.66 -3.79
C PRO A 481 -39.02 7.92 -3.69
N ALA A 482 -38.77 8.41 -2.47
CA ALA A 482 -37.87 9.54 -2.25
C ALA A 482 -36.42 9.24 -2.65
N GLU A 483 -35.91 8.03 -2.40
CA GLU A 483 -34.55 7.63 -2.82
C GLU A 483 -34.48 7.50 -4.36
N HIS A 484 -35.54 6.98 -4.98
CA HIS A 484 -35.66 6.83 -6.44
C HIS A 484 -35.68 8.18 -7.17
N LEU A 485 -36.35 9.20 -6.60
CA LEU A 485 -36.39 10.57 -7.17
C LEU A 485 -35.03 11.28 -7.17
N HIS A 486 -34.10 10.92 -6.27
CA HIS A 486 -32.74 11.47 -6.25
C HIS A 486 -31.78 10.77 -7.23
N GLY A 487 -32.31 9.93 -8.11
CA GLY A 487 -31.58 9.25 -9.19
C GLY A 487 -31.77 7.72 -9.13
N HIS A 488 -31.88 7.10 -10.30
CA HIS A 488 -32.21 5.69 -10.48
C HIS A 488 -31.59 5.14 -11.78
N LEU A 489 -31.57 3.82 -11.95
CA LEU A 489 -31.18 3.20 -13.23
C LEU A 489 -32.20 3.54 -14.33
N PRO A 490 -31.78 3.77 -15.59
CA PRO A 490 -32.71 4.05 -16.69
C PRO A 490 -33.79 2.98 -16.82
N GLY A 491 -35.06 3.40 -16.95
CA GLY A 491 -36.20 2.48 -17.08
C GLY A 491 -36.57 1.70 -15.82
N ALA A 492 -36.00 2.02 -14.65
CA ALA A 492 -36.30 1.30 -13.41
C ALA A 492 -37.73 1.51 -12.91
N MET A 493 -38.46 0.41 -12.70
CA MET A 493 -39.76 0.42 -12.04
C MET A 493 -39.57 0.45 -10.51
N ASN A 494 -40.11 1.48 -9.84
CA ASN A 494 -40.00 1.58 -8.38
C ASN A 494 -41.09 0.77 -7.67
N TYR A 495 -40.68 -0.35 -7.07
CA TYR A 495 -41.52 -1.20 -6.23
C TYR A 495 -40.84 -1.41 -4.88
N PRO A 496 -41.08 -0.53 -3.89
CA PRO A 496 -40.44 -0.60 -2.57
C PRO A 496 -40.53 -2.00 -1.96
N LEU A 497 -39.46 -2.45 -1.30
CA LEU A 497 -39.34 -3.83 -0.79
C LEU A 497 -40.53 -4.30 0.06
N THR A 498 -41.12 -3.39 0.84
CA THR A 498 -42.32 -3.62 1.67
C THR A 498 -43.59 -3.94 0.87
N GLU A 499 -43.68 -3.44 -0.36
CA GLU A 499 -44.84 -3.59 -1.25
C GLU A 499 -44.63 -4.67 -2.32
N LEU A 500 -43.37 -5.03 -2.60
CA LEU A 500 -42.98 -5.97 -3.67
C LEU A 500 -43.76 -7.29 -3.62
N ARG A 501 -43.98 -7.86 -2.42
CA ARG A 501 -44.76 -9.09 -2.26
C ARG A 501 -46.20 -8.99 -2.77
N GLN A 502 -46.80 -7.80 -2.70
CA GLN A 502 -48.16 -7.57 -3.19
C GLN A 502 -48.15 -7.17 -4.68
N LYS A 503 -47.14 -6.40 -5.11
CA LYS A 503 -47.04 -5.83 -6.48
C LYS A 503 -46.30 -6.69 -7.50
N HIS A 504 -45.74 -7.85 -7.13
CA HIS A 504 -44.98 -8.71 -8.05
C HIS A 504 -45.74 -9.15 -9.31
N HIS A 505 -47.08 -9.18 -9.28
CA HIS A 505 -47.93 -9.53 -10.43
C HIS A 505 -47.95 -8.47 -11.54
N HIS A 506 -47.32 -7.30 -11.33
CA HIS A 506 -47.04 -6.32 -12.39
C HIS A 506 -45.74 -6.59 -13.15
N LEU A 507 -44.91 -7.53 -12.68
CA LEU A 507 -43.65 -7.89 -13.30
C LEU A 507 -43.88 -8.95 -14.38
N ASP A 508 -43.19 -8.80 -15.50
CA ASP A 508 -43.22 -9.78 -16.59
C ASP A 508 -42.55 -11.08 -16.12
N PHE A 509 -43.20 -12.24 -16.28
CA PHE A 509 -42.61 -13.50 -15.83
C PHE A 509 -41.57 -14.05 -16.81
N ASP A 510 -41.70 -13.73 -18.11
CA ASP A 510 -40.84 -14.25 -19.17
C ASP A 510 -39.56 -13.42 -19.36
N ARG A 511 -39.51 -12.20 -18.81
CA ARG A 511 -38.36 -11.29 -18.88
C ARG A 511 -37.54 -11.30 -17.59
N GLY A 512 -36.23 -11.53 -17.71
CA GLY A 512 -35.29 -11.51 -16.59
C GLY A 512 -35.34 -10.20 -15.80
N ILE A 513 -35.15 -10.27 -14.47
CA ILE A 513 -35.21 -9.12 -13.56
C ILE A 513 -33.79 -8.73 -13.12
N LEU A 514 -33.42 -7.46 -13.28
CA LEU A 514 -32.30 -6.85 -12.55
C LEU A 514 -32.88 -6.05 -11.37
N VAL A 515 -32.73 -6.57 -10.14
CA VAL A 515 -33.22 -5.90 -8.93
C VAL A 515 -32.09 -5.17 -8.22
N TYR A 516 -32.36 -3.99 -7.69
CA TYR A 516 -31.38 -3.23 -6.91
C TYR A 516 -32.00 -2.41 -5.78
N CYS A 517 -31.16 -2.01 -4.83
CA CYS A 517 -31.45 -0.98 -3.84
C CYS A 517 -30.25 -0.04 -3.69
N GLN A 518 -30.18 0.75 -2.62
CA GLN A 518 -29.08 1.71 -2.44
C GLN A 518 -27.71 1.01 -2.36
N ASP A 519 -27.61 -0.06 -1.56
CA ASP A 519 -26.38 -0.68 -1.04
C ASP A 519 -26.26 -2.19 -1.35
N GLY A 520 -27.22 -2.75 -2.10
CA GLY A 520 -27.33 -4.18 -2.41
C GLY A 520 -28.14 -5.03 -1.42
N TYR A 521 -28.33 -4.62 -0.15
CA TYR A 521 -28.97 -5.50 0.86
C TYR A 521 -30.48 -5.67 0.68
N ARG A 522 -31.24 -4.58 0.54
CA ARG A 522 -32.68 -4.65 0.24
C ARG A 522 -32.94 -5.32 -1.12
N GLY A 523 -32.02 -5.17 -2.08
CA GLY A 523 -32.00 -5.84 -3.37
C GLY A 523 -31.84 -7.36 -3.23
N TYR A 524 -30.92 -7.82 -2.39
CA TYR A 524 -30.79 -9.25 -2.04
C TYR A 524 -32.07 -9.81 -1.41
N LEU A 525 -32.73 -9.07 -0.51
CA LEU A 525 -34.02 -9.49 0.05
C LEU A 525 -35.10 -9.61 -1.04
N ALA A 526 -35.16 -8.66 -1.97
CA ALA A 526 -36.06 -8.71 -3.13
C ALA A 526 -35.74 -9.87 -4.08
N TYR A 527 -34.45 -10.13 -4.35
CA TYR A 527 -33.99 -11.28 -5.13
C TYR A 527 -34.49 -12.58 -4.50
N ARG A 528 -34.33 -12.76 -3.18
CA ARG A 528 -34.80 -13.98 -2.50
C ARG A 528 -36.33 -14.09 -2.50
N ILE A 529 -37.07 -12.98 -2.51
CA ILE A 529 -38.53 -12.99 -2.67
C ILE A 529 -38.91 -13.45 -4.08
N LEU A 530 -38.37 -12.81 -5.10
CA LEU A 530 -38.78 -13.01 -6.50
C LEU A 530 -38.34 -14.38 -7.04
N THR A 531 -37.15 -14.86 -6.70
CA THR A 531 -36.70 -16.23 -7.07
C THR A 531 -37.57 -17.32 -6.45
N GLN A 532 -38.04 -17.16 -5.20
CA GLN A 532 -39.01 -18.08 -4.58
C GLN A 532 -40.42 -18.00 -5.19
N LEU A 533 -40.73 -16.93 -5.93
CA LEU A 533 -41.95 -16.79 -6.72
C LEU A 533 -41.77 -17.27 -8.17
N GLY A 534 -40.62 -17.85 -8.53
CA GLY A 534 -40.33 -18.44 -9.84
C GLY A 534 -39.70 -17.51 -10.87
N PHE A 535 -39.50 -16.22 -10.56
CA PHE A 535 -38.88 -15.28 -11.49
C PHE A 535 -37.39 -15.57 -11.71
N MET A 536 -36.90 -15.27 -12.91
CA MET A 536 -35.48 -15.28 -13.22
C MET A 536 -34.86 -13.93 -12.83
N VAL A 537 -34.02 -13.89 -11.79
CA VAL A 537 -33.54 -12.63 -11.16
C VAL A 537 -32.02 -12.59 -11.09
N ALA A 538 -31.45 -11.39 -11.11
CA ALA A 538 -30.13 -11.08 -10.58
C ALA A 538 -30.18 -9.82 -9.71
N ASN A 539 -29.36 -9.75 -8.66
CA ASN A 539 -29.19 -8.59 -7.80
C ASN A 539 -28.01 -7.73 -8.26
N LEU A 540 -28.15 -6.40 -8.24
CA LEU A 540 -27.03 -5.49 -8.50
C LEU A 540 -26.05 -5.48 -7.32
N ASP A 541 -24.81 -5.93 -7.56
CA ASP A 541 -23.69 -5.87 -6.60
C ASP A 541 -23.43 -4.42 -6.15
N GLY A 542 -23.32 -4.20 -4.84
CA GLY A 542 -23.22 -2.86 -4.22
C GLY A 542 -24.40 -1.89 -4.47
N GLY A 543 -25.40 -2.26 -5.26
CA GLY A 543 -26.58 -1.44 -5.53
C GLY A 543 -26.31 -0.13 -6.29
N TYR A 544 -27.16 0.87 -6.06
CA TYR A 544 -27.11 2.17 -6.72
C TYR A 544 -25.85 2.98 -6.38
N GLU A 545 -25.29 2.81 -5.18
CA GLU A 545 -24.02 3.44 -4.79
C GLU A 545 -22.88 2.99 -5.71
N SER A 546 -22.69 1.68 -5.90
CA SER A 546 -21.67 1.14 -6.82
C SER A 546 -21.94 1.51 -8.28
N TYR A 547 -23.21 1.57 -8.71
CA TYR A 547 -23.58 2.04 -10.05
C TYR A 547 -23.24 3.52 -10.28
N ARG A 548 -23.51 4.40 -9.30
CA ARG A 548 -23.15 5.82 -9.38
C ARG A 548 -21.64 6.02 -9.39
N ALA A 549 -20.92 5.25 -8.58
CA ALA A 549 -19.45 5.30 -8.53
C ALA A 549 -18.81 4.82 -9.84
N HIS A 550 -19.36 3.78 -10.48
CA HIS A 550 -18.94 3.35 -11.81
C HIS A 550 -19.17 4.45 -12.85
N ARG A 551 -20.38 5.02 -12.93
CA ARG A 551 -20.71 6.11 -13.86
C ARG A 551 -19.98 7.43 -13.63
N GLY A 552 -19.35 7.63 -12.47
CA GLY A 552 -18.46 8.78 -12.26
C GLY A 552 -17.20 8.76 -13.13
N ASN A 553 -16.87 7.59 -13.69
CA ASN A 553 -15.73 7.37 -14.58
C ASN A 553 -16.10 7.38 -16.09
N ASP A 554 -17.39 7.52 -16.44
CA ASP A 554 -17.91 7.60 -17.81
C ASP A 554 -18.10 9.07 -18.28
#